data_AF-A0A966HXZ6-F1
#
_entry.id   AF-A0A966HXZ6-F1
#
_cell.length_a   1.000
_cell.length_b   1.000
_cell.length_c   1.000
_cell.angle_alpha   90.00
_cell.angle_beta   90.00
_cell.angle_gamma   90.00
#
_symmetry.space_group_name_H-M   'P 1'
#
loop_
_entity.id
_entity.type
_entity.pdbx_description
1 polymer ?
#
loop_
_entity_poly.entity_id
_entity_poly.type
_entity_poly.pdbx_seq_one_letter_code
_entity_poly.pdbx_strand_id
1 'polypeptide(L)'
;MNNFFKKSKIIYIFALLAFAFSYPATYVEAQSADKPKTQTKYKKARALQSKTAKKMAKVYEALEVVDDKGEPAPDMETVIEILTELRNNQSELKSYDRSVMWNSWGYVYFSDGKYTQAMQAYENVINEPEVTLPIRNSALFTLAQLNLVQENYAKGIELILQWMDQVETVTAQSWSLLGQAYFQQGNFRKAMSSMKTAISMSEEEGYKPKENWYVLLAACISELKKEIGEKKALLQQLDIYEILVNLYPKKLYFIQLGGTYGQLGREKDYMIT
;
A
#
# COMPACT_ATOMS: atom_id res chain seq x y z
N MET A 1 27.16 14.36 -6.87
CA MET A 1 26.77 13.71 -5.60
C MET A 1 25.62 14.48 -4.98
N ASN A 2 24.36 14.06 -5.15
CA ASN A 2 23.22 14.51 -4.33
C ASN A 2 21.88 13.79 -4.63
N ASN A 3 21.84 12.84 -5.57
CA ASN A 3 20.62 12.08 -5.86
C ASN A 3 20.42 10.79 -5.04
N PHE A 4 21.41 10.38 -4.24
CA PHE A 4 21.32 9.15 -3.44
C PHE A 4 20.49 9.34 -2.15
N PHE A 5 20.57 10.53 -1.53
CA PHE A 5 19.86 10.82 -0.27
C PHE A 5 18.35 11.05 -0.41
N LYS A 6 17.83 11.38 -1.61
CA LYS A 6 16.39 11.59 -1.83
C LYS A 6 15.60 10.29 -2.01
N LYS A 7 16.19 9.22 -2.59
CA LYS A 7 15.53 7.91 -2.71
C LYS A 7 15.32 7.24 -1.35
N SER A 8 16.26 7.43 -0.42
CA SER A 8 16.21 6.84 0.93
C SER A 8 14.98 7.28 1.74
N LYS A 9 14.60 8.57 1.72
CA LYS A 9 13.42 9.06 2.47
C LYS A 9 12.08 8.54 1.95
N ILE A 10 11.95 8.27 0.64
CA ILE A 10 10.72 7.72 0.06
C ILE A 10 10.56 6.24 0.47
N ILE A 11 11.67 5.50 0.55
CA ILE A 11 11.70 4.10 1.00
C ILE A 11 11.30 3.98 2.49
N TYR A 12 11.76 4.89 3.36
CA TYR A 12 11.36 4.90 4.78
C TYR A 12 9.87 5.18 5.00
N ILE A 13 9.23 5.99 4.15
CA ILE A 13 7.79 6.26 4.24
C ILE A 13 6.97 5.01 3.85
N PHE A 14 7.45 4.19 2.91
CA PHE A 14 6.81 2.92 2.55
C PHE A 14 7.06 1.81 3.58
N ALA A 15 8.24 1.76 4.20
CA ALA A 15 8.56 0.80 5.27
C ALA A 15 7.71 1.00 6.53
N LEU A 16 7.41 2.26 6.91
CA LEU A 16 6.50 2.58 8.01
C LEU A 16 5.03 2.21 7.72
N LEU A 17 4.62 2.29 6.44
CA LEU A 17 3.25 1.92 6.02
C LEU A 17 3.02 0.40 5.99
N ALA A 18 4.07 -0.39 5.73
CA ALA A 18 4.00 -1.86 5.83
C ALA A 18 3.90 -2.34 7.28
N PHE A 19 4.47 -1.58 8.23
CA PHE A 19 4.44 -1.91 9.67
C PHE A 19 3.10 -1.65 10.37
N ALA A 20 2.23 -0.82 9.79
CA ALA A 20 0.91 -0.56 10.37
C ALA A 20 -0.06 -1.76 10.22
N PHE A 21 0.29 -2.77 9.42
CA PHE A 21 -0.57 -3.94 9.16
C PHE A 21 -0.01 -5.26 9.73
N SER A 22 1.18 -5.27 10.33
CA SER A 22 1.81 -6.47 10.90
C SER A 22 1.49 -6.70 12.38
N TYR A 23 0.95 -5.70 13.08
CA TYR A 23 0.35 -5.88 14.41
C TYR A 23 -1.12 -6.26 14.26
N PRO A 24 -1.69 -7.09 15.16
CA PRO A 24 -3.12 -7.32 15.16
C PRO A 24 -3.80 -5.97 15.33
N ALA A 25 -4.39 -5.45 14.26
CA ALA A 25 -5.32 -4.35 14.34
C ALA A 25 -6.32 -4.75 15.43
N THR A 26 -6.31 -4.01 16.53
CA THR A 26 -7.42 -4.02 17.47
C THR A 26 -8.68 -3.90 16.63
N TYR A 27 -9.51 -4.94 16.69
CA TYR A 27 -10.74 -5.07 15.93
C TYR A 27 -11.54 -3.76 16.01
N VAL A 28 -11.48 -2.95 14.95
CA VAL A 28 -12.52 -1.98 14.69
C VAL A 28 -13.60 -2.78 13.98
N GLU A 29 -14.63 -3.13 14.74
CA GLU A 29 -15.83 -3.78 14.23
C GLU A 29 -16.59 -2.77 13.35
N ALA A 30 -16.16 -2.65 12.09
CA ALA A 30 -16.83 -1.83 11.10
C ALA A 30 -18.03 -2.61 10.54
N GLN A 31 -19.21 -2.01 10.63
CA GLN A 31 -20.49 -2.59 10.22
C GLN A 31 -20.43 -3.13 8.78
N SER A 32 -20.87 -4.38 8.66
CA SER A 32 -20.88 -5.17 7.44
C SER A 32 -21.76 -4.56 6.36
N ALA A 33 -21.16 -4.22 5.22
CA ALA A 33 -21.86 -4.07 3.95
C ALA A 33 -21.90 -5.44 3.24
N ASP A 34 -23.11 -5.99 3.10
CA ASP A 34 -23.36 -7.25 2.39
C ASP A 34 -23.00 -7.12 0.90
N LYS A 35 -21.80 -7.57 0.54
CA LYS A 35 -21.46 -7.97 -0.83
C LYS A 35 -21.26 -9.49 -0.84
N PRO A 36 -21.77 -10.20 -1.85
CA PRO A 36 -21.51 -11.63 -1.99
C PRO A 36 -20.04 -11.81 -2.38
N LYS A 37 -19.19 -12.06 -1.37
CA LYS A 37 -17.77 -12.35 -1.57
C LYS A 37 -17.59 -13.83 -1.81
N THR A 38 -16.74 -14.17 -2.77
CA THR A 38 -16.25 -15.52 -3.03
C THR A 38 -15.83 -16.17 -1.70
N GLN A 39 -16.41 -17.33 -1.36
CA GLN A 39 -16.09 -18.03 -0.12
C GLN A 39 -14.62 -18.48 -0.16
N THR A 40 -13.72 -17.65 0.34
CA THR A 40 -12.29 -17.97 0.44
C THR A 40 -12.11 -19.21 1.33
N LYS A 41 -11.48 -20.25 0.79
CA LYS A 41 -11.26 -21.55 1.47
C LYS A 41 -10.26 -21.50 2.65
N TYR A 42 -9.65 -20.34 2.92
CA TYR A 42 -8.60 -20.19 3.93
C TYR A 42 -9.21 -19.94 5.32
N LYS A 43 -8.58 -20.50 6.35
CA LYS A 43 -9.02 -20.34 7.75
C LYS A 43 -8.61 -18.97 8.30
N LYS A 44 -9.40 -18.42 9.23
CA LYS A 44 -9.05 -17.18 9.95
C LYS A 44 -7.92 -17.40 10.97
N ALA A 45 -7.84 -18.58 11.58
CA ALA A 45 -6.82 -18.90 12.59
C ALA A 45 -6.33 -20.35 12.46
N ARG A 46 -5.06 -20.57 12.82
CA ARG A 46 -4.40 -21.87 12.96
C ARG A 46 -3.30 -21.76 14.03
N ALA A 47 -2.99 -22.87 14.69
CA ALA A 47 -1.90 -22.94 15.65
C ALA A 47 -0.65 -23.53 14.99
N LEU A 48 0.52 -23.03 15.38
CA LEU A 48 1.82 -23.58 15.00
C LEU A 48 2.05 -24.94 15.69
N GLN A 49 2.90 -25.78 15.11
CA GLN A 49 3.44 -26.93 15.84
C GLN A 49 4.21 -26.44 17.06
N SER A 50 4.12 -27.15 18.18
CA SER A 50 4.73 -26.72 19.46
C SER A 50 6.22 -26.37 19.34
N LYS A 51 6.99 -27.16 18.58
CA LYS A 51 8.42 -26.89 18.32
C LYS A 51 8.63 -25.59 17.54
N THR A 52 7.84 -25.36 16.49
CA THR A 52 7.89 -24.13 15.69
C THR A 52 7.44 -22.92 16.49
N ALA A 53 6.37 -23.05 17.29
CA ALA A 53 5.86 -21.98 18.14
C ALA A 53 6.94 -21.44 19.09
N LYS A 54 7.67 -22.34 19.77
CA LYS A 54 8.77 -21.97 20.67
C LYS A 54 9.90 -21.24 19.94
N LYS A 55 10.21 -21.65 18.71
CA LYS A 55 11.23 -20.99 17.88
C LYS A 55 10.77 -19.62 17.39
N MET A 56 9.55 -19.52 16.89
CA MET A 56 8.99 -18.25 16.43
C MET A 56 8.81 -17.25 17.57
N ALA A 57 8.48 -17.70 18.79
CA ALA A 57 8.46 -16.82 19.96
C ALA A 57 9.82 -16.13 20.17
N LYS A 58 10.92 -16.90 20.12
CA LYS A 58 12.28 -16.34 20.19
C LYS A 58 12.61 -15.41 19.03
N VAL A 59 12.11 -15.69 17.82
CA VAL A 59 12.28 -14.78 16.67
C VAL A 59 11.60 -13.44 16.95
N TYR A 60 10.36 -13.44 17.45
CA TYR A 60 9.64 -12.20 17.76
C TYR A 60 10.28 -11.45 18.93
N GLU A 61 10.67 -12.16 20.00
CA GLU A 61 11.43 -11.57 21.11
C GLU A 61 12.71 -10.90 20.61
N ALA A 62 13.47 -11.56 19.73
CA ALA A 62 14.68 -11.01 19.14
C ALA A 62 14.41 -9.80 18.23
N LEU A 63 13.26 -9.75 17.55
CA LEU A 63 12.85 -8.61 16.72
C LEU A 63 12.36 -7.41 17.54
N GLU A 64 11.85 -7.63 18.75
CA GLU A 64 11.33 -6.60 19.65
C GLU A 64 12.41 -5.98 20.56
N VAL A 65 13.67 -6.46 20.48
CA VAL A 65 14.78 -5.88 21.26
C VAL A 65 14.98 -4.41 20.92
N VAL A 66 15.16 -3.61 21.98
CA VAL A 66 15.48 -2.18 21.92
C VAL A 66 16.78 -1.89 22.66
N ASP A 67 17.45 -0.80 22.29
CA ASP A 67 18.65 -0.32 23.00
C ASP A 67 18.30 0.40 24.31
N ASP A 68 19.32 0.87 25.03
CA ASP A 68 19.15 1.62 26.29
C ASP A 68 18.31 2.92 26.14
N LYS A 69 18.10 3.40 24.91
CA LYS A 69 17.31 4.59 24.59
C LYS A 69 15.88 4.24 24.16
N GLY A 70 15.55 2.96 24.08
CA GLY A 70 14.25 2.47 23.59
C GLY A 70 14.14 2.45 22.07
N GLU A 71 15.25 2.62 21.34
CA GLU A 71 15.27 2.55 19.88
C GLU A 71 15.37 1.09 19.42
N PRO A 72 14.71 0.69 18.31
CA PRO A 72 14.78 -0.68 17.81
C PRO A 72 16.22 -1.14 17.55
N ALA A 73 16.63 -2.21 18.22
CA ALA A 73 17.95 -2.84 18.12
C ALA A 73 17.81 -4.37 18.06
N PRO A 74 17.14 -4.92 17.03
CA PRO A 74 16.81 -6.33 16.96
C PRO A 74 18.06 -7.21 16.94
N ASP A 75 18.01 -8.35 17.64
CA ASP A 75 19.02 -9.41 17.55
C ASP A 75 18.83 -10.20 16.25
N MET A 76 19.34 -9.62 15.16
CA MET A 76 19.23 -10.19 13.82
C MET A 76 20.03 -11.49 13.66
N GLU A 77 21.05 -11.74 14.49
CA GLU A 77 21.82 -12.98 14.47
C GLU A 77 20.91 -14.15 14.91
N THR A 78 20.25 -14.01 16.05
CA THR A 78 19.28 -15.00 16.55
C THR A 78 18.13 -15.20 15.56
N VAL A 79 17.59 -14.11 14.99
CA VAL A 79 16.51 -14.19 13.99
C VAL A 79 16.95 -15.01 12.78
N ILE A 80 18.11 -14.69 12.20
CA ILE A 80 18.63 -15.37 10.99
C ILE A 80 18.96 -16.83 11.29
N GLU A 81 19.57 -17.13 12.44
CA GLU A 81 19.90 -18.49 12.86
C GLU A 81 18.64 -19.37 12.92
N ILE A 82 17.64 -18.95 13.70
CA ILE A 82 16.41 -19.72 13.91
C ILE A 82 15.63 -19.88 12.61
N LEU A 83 15.47 -18.80 11.83
CA LEU A 83 14.75 -18.86 10.56
C LEU A 83 15.50 -19.71 9.51
N THR A 84 16.83 -19.75 9.56
CA THR A 84 17.63 -20.65 8.69
C THR A 84 17.45 -22.10 9.10
N GLU A 85 17.47 -22.41 10.40
CA GLU A 85 17.22 -23.75 10.89
C GLU A 85 15.81 -24.25 10.51
N LEU A 86 14.79 -23.41 10.66
CA LEU A 86 13.41 -23.73 10.24
C LEU A 86 13.34 -23.98 8.73
N ARG A 87 13.99 -23.14 7.92
CA ARG A 87 13.99 -23.27 6.46
C ARG A 87 14.72 -24.53 5.98
N ASN A 88 15.84 -24.88 6.62
CA ASN A 88 16.58 -26.10 6.29
C ASN A 88 15.77 -27.36 6.60
N ASN A 89 14.91 -27.30 7.63
CA ASN A 89 14.03 -28.40 8.04
C ASN A 89 12.58 -28.21 7.55
N GLN A 90 12.36 -27.42 6.49
CA GLN A 90 11.00 -27.06 6.04
C GLN A 90 10.11 -28.26 5.66
N SER A 91 10.71 -29.41 5.30
CA SER A 91 9.98 -30.65 5.00
C SER A 91 9.28 -31.23 6.23
N GLU A 92 9.75 -30.93 7.44
CA GLU A 92 9.14 -31.33 8.71
C GLU A 92 8.05 -30.36 9.20
N LEU A 93 7.99 -29.16 8.59
CA LEU A 93 7.04 -28.12 8.95
C LEU A 93 5.70 -28.35 8.23
N LYS A 94 4.60 -28.15 8.96
CA LYS A 94 3.27 -28.02 8.36
C LYS A 94 3.21 -26.78 7.46
N SER A 95 2.25 -26.77 6.55
CA SER A 95 2.11 -25.66 5.60
C SER A 95 1.86 -24.31 6.30
N TYR A 96 1.07 -24.31 7.38
CA TYR A 96 0.88 -23.09 8.17
C TYR A 96 2.20 -22.61 8.81
N ASP A 97 2.98 -23.50 9.40
CA ASP A 97 4.28 -23.23 10.00
C ASP A 97 5.28 -22.65 8.98
N ARG A 98 5.33 -23.23 7.77
CA ARG A 98 6.11 -22.67 6.65
C ARG A 98 5.63 -21.29 6.26
N SER A 99 4.33 -21.03 6.24
CA SER A 99 3.80 -19.70 5.89
C SER A 99 4.26 -18.61 6.88
N VAL A 100 4.32 -18.92 8.17
CA VAL A 100 4.81 -17.99 9.22
C VAL A 100 6.32 -17.76 9.08
N MET A 101 7.09 -18.84 8.86
CA MET A 101 8.53 -18.76 8.61
C MET A 101 8.84 -17.94 7.35
N TRP A 102 8.14 -18.18 6.22
CA TRP A 102 8.33 -17.44 4.98
C TRP A 102 7.95 -15.97 5.10
N ASN A 103 6.89 -15.66 5.86
CA ASN A 103 6.51 -14.28 6.14
C ASN A 103 7.64 -13.54 6.89
N SER A 104 8.24 -14.22 7.88
CA SER A 104 9.37 -13.69 8.65
C SER A 104 10.62 -13.50 7.78
N TRP A 105 10.93 -14.45 6.88
CA TRP A 105 12.00 -14.27 5.89
C TRP A 105 11.73 -13.10 4.93
N GLY A 106 10.46 -12.91 4.52
CA GLY A 106 10.05 -11.77 3.69
C GLY A 106 10.38 -10.44 4.38
N TYR A 107 10.09 -10.34 5.68
CA TYR A 107 10.46 -9.20 6.50
C TYR A 107 11.97 -9.00 6.58
N VAL A 108 12.74 -10.05 6.91
CA VAL A 108 14.21 -9.96 7.01
C VAL A 108 14.82 -9.47 5.70
N TYR A 109 14.41 -10.03 4.56
CA TYR A 109 14.89 -9.61 3.27
C TYR A 109 14.47 -8.18 2.90
N PHE A 110 13.25 -7.79 3.25
CA PHE A 110 12.77 -6.42 3.02
C PHE A 110 13.62 -5.40 3.77
N SER A 111 13.85 -5.63 5.07
CA SER A 111 14.61 -4.75 5.95
C SER A 111 16.08 -4.62 5.51
N ASP A 112 16.64 -5.67 4.92
CA ASP A 112 18.00 -5.67 4.36
C ASP A 112 18.07 -5.16 2.89
N GLY A 113 16.98 -4.61 2.36
CA GLY A 113 16.90 -4.09 0.99
C GLY A 113 16.95 -5.15 -0.12
N LYS A 114 16.86 -6.43 0.24
CA LYS A 114 16.90 -7.59 -0.68
C LYS A 114 15.52 -7.85 -1.28
N TYR A 115 15.01 -6.89 -2.05
CA TYR A 115 13.61 -6.92 -2.52
C TYR A 115 13.25 -8.15 -3.36
N THR A 116 14.15 -8.65 -4.22
CA THR A 116 13.88 -9.88 -4.98
C THR A 116 13.67 -11.10 -4.08
N GLN A 117 14.49 -11.23 -3.02
CA GLN A 117 14.36 -12.33 -2.07
C GLN A 117 13.12 -12.15 -1.18
N ALA A 118 12.80 -10.91 -0.80
CA ALA A 118 11.57 -10.60 -0.09
C ALA A 118 10.33 -10.99 -0.90
N MET A 119 10.29 -10.63 -2.19
CA MET A 119 9.21 -11.02 -3.10
C MET A 119 9.06 -12.54 -3.19
N GLN A 120 10.15 -13.29 -3.38
CA GLN A 120 10.12 -14.75 -3.40
C GLN A 120 9.60 -15.35 -2.08
N ALA A 121 9.99 -14.79 -0.93
CA ALA A 121 9.51 -15.24 0.36
C ALA A 121 8.00 -15.00 0.52
N TYR A 122 7.49 -13.83 0.15
CA TYR A 122 6.05 -13.55 0.18
C TYR A 122 5.25 -14.37 -0.85
N GLU A 123 5.83 -14.69 -2.02
CA GLU A 123 5.26 -15.63 -2.98
C GLU A 123 5.11 -17.03 -2.35
N ASN A 124 6.11 -17.50 -1.61
CA ASN A 124 5.99 -18.74 -0.85
C ASN A 124 4.84 -18.68 0.17
N VAL A 125 4.68 -17.56 0.90
CA VAL A 125 3.56 -17.38 1.85
C VAL A 125 2.20 -17.55 1.18
N ILE A 126 1.95 -16.87 0.06
CA ILE A 126 0.61 -16.88 -0.57
C ILE A 126 0.27 -18.21 -1.25
N ASN A 127 1.30 -19.03 -1.50
CA ASN A 127 1.20 -20.35 -2.11
C ASN A 127 1.13 -21.50 -1.10
N GLU A 128 1.35 -21.25 0.20
CA GLU A 128 1.17 -22.26 1.24
C GLU A 128 -0.31 -22.65 1.38
N PRO A 129 -0.70 -23.92 1.16
CA PRO A 129 -2.11 -24.33 1.17
C PRO A 129 -2.87 -24.04 2.47
N GLU A 130 -2.17 -24.05 3.60
CA GLU A 130 -2.74 -23.86 4.93
C GLU A 130 -2.49 -22.46 5.50
N VAL A 131 -2.02 -21.51 4.71
CA VAL A 131 -1.90 -20.11 5.15
C VAL A 131 -3.24 -19.58 5.66
N THR A 132 -3.22 -18.77 6.72
CA THR A 132 -4.43 -18.10 7.22
C THR A 132 -4.73 -16.86 6.40
N LEU A 133 -6.00 -16.45 6.35
CA LEU A 133 -6.42 -15.25 5.62
C LEU A 133 -5.61 -13.99 6.01
N PRO A 134 -5.38 -13.69 7.31
CA PRO A 134 -4.62 -12.49 7.68
C PRO A 134 -3.19 -12.48 7.13
N ILE A 135 -2.45 -13.59 7.29
CA ILE A 135 -1.06 -13.69 6.80
C ILE A 135 -1.04 -13.61 5.26
N ARG A 136 -1.96 -14.31 4.60
CA ARG A 136 -2.05 -14.31 3.13
C ARG A 136 -2.35 -12.92 2.59
N ASN A 137 -3.33 -12.22 3.18
CA ASN A 137 -3.72 -10.89 2.74
C ASN A 137 -2.58 -9.88 2.98
N SER A 138 -1.90 -9.95 4.12
CA SER A 138 -0.72 -9.12 4.39
C SER A 138 0.40 -9.36 3.38
N ALA A 139 0.68 -10.63 3.05
CA ALA A 139 1.70 -11.00 2.08
C ALA A 139 1.35 -10.55 0.65
N LEU A 140 0.08 -10.71 0.23
CA LEU A 140 -0.39 -10.20 -1.07
C LEU A 140 -0.19 -8.70 -1.20
N PHE A 141 -0.58 -7.94 -0.18
CA PHE A 141 -0.48 -6.49 -0.21
C PHE A 141 0.98 -6.03 -0.23
N THR A 142 1.85 -6.67 0.56
CA THR A 142 3.29 -6.38 0.57
C THR A 142 3.94 -6.74 -0.76
N LEU A 143 3.60 -7.90 -1.34
CA LEU A 143 4.09 -8.34 -2.64
C LEU A 143 3.64 -7.36 -3.75
N ALA A 144 2.42 -6.84 -3.65
CA ALA A 144 1.95 -5.82 -4.58
C ALA A 144 2.78 -4.54 -4.49
N GLN A 145 2.98 -4.00 -3.28
CA GLN A 145 3.79 -2.80 -3.06
C GLN A 145 5.24 -2.99 -3.55
N LEU A 146 5.85 -4.15 -3.27
CA LEU A 146 7.19 -4.48 -3.77
C LEU A 146 7.25 -4.52 -5.29
N ASN A 147 6.25 -5.09 -5.95
CA ASN A 147 6.16 -5.06 -7.41
C ASN A 147 6.04 -3.63 -7.94
N LEU A 148 5.28 -2.75 -7.28
CA LEU A 148 5.20 -1.34 -7.69
C LEU A 148 6.52 -0.58 -7.50
N VAL A 149 7.24 -0.84 -6.41
CA VAL A 149 8.57 -0.26 -6.16
C VAL A 149 9.58 -0.69 -7.23
N GLN A 150 9.49 -1.94 -7.68
CA GLN A 150 10.32 -2.50 -8.74
C GLN A 150 9.77 -2.21 -10.15
N GLU A 151 8.80 -1.30 -10.27
CA GLU A 151 8.18 -0.87 -11.54
C GLU A 151 7.46 -1.99 -12.32
N ASN A 152 7.19 -3.13 -11.66
CA ASN A 152 6.39 -4.25 -12.17
C ASN A 152 4.89 -3.95 -12.04
N TYR A 153 4.44 -2.84 -12.64
CA TYR A 153 3.09 -2.29 -12.42
C TYR A 153 1.97 -3.29 -12.74
N ALA A 154 2.10 -4.05 -13.82
CA ALA A 154 1.09 -5.05 -14.21
C ALA A 154 0.88 -6.11 -13.11
N LYS A 155 1.96 -6.64 -12.55
CA LYS A 155 1.89 -7.64 -11.48
C LYS A 155 1.40 -7.02 -10.17
N GLY A 156 1.86 -5.80 -9.85
CA GLY A 156 1.37 -5.04 -8.69
C GLY A 156 -0.14 -4.84 -8.73
N ILE A 157 -0.70 -4.45 -9.89
CA ILE A 157 -2.14 -4.28 -10.09
C ILE A 157 -2.89 -5.60 -9.89
N GLU A 158 -2.41 -6.69 -10.50
CA GLU A 158 -3.01 -8.02 -10.34
C GLU A 158 -3.13 -8.41 -8.86
N LEU A 159 -2.04 -8.21 -8.10
CA LEU A 159 -1.99 -8.54 -6.68
C LEU A 159 -2.87 -7.63 -5.81
N ILE A 160 -2.94 -6.32 -6.11
CA ILE A 160 -3.86 -5.40 -5.42
C ILE A 160 -5.31 -5.84 -5.63
N LEU A 161 -5.69 -6.14 -6.87
CA LEU A 161 -7.06 -6.57 -7.18
C LEU A 161 -7.39 -7.90 -6.50
N GLN A 162 -6.44 -8.85 -6.48
CA GLN A 162 -6.61 -10.10 -5.74
C GLN A 162 -6.79 -9.86 -4.24
N TRP A 163 -6.00 -8.96 -3.64
CA TRP A 163 -6.14 -8.59 -2.24
C TRP A 163 -7.50 -7.93 -1.96
N MET A 164 -7.96 -7.03 -2.83
CA MET A 164 -9.24 -6.33 -2.70
C MET A 164 -10.44 -7.29 -2.73
N ASP A 165 -10.36 -8.39 -3.47
CA ASP A 165 -11.40 -9.44 -3.50
C ASP A 165 -11.46 -10.24 -2.18
N GLN A 166 -10.36 -10.28 -1.42
CA GLN A 166 -10.19 -11.15 -0.25
C GLN A 166 -10.38 -10.45 1.10
N VAL A 167 -10.31 -9.12 1.14
CA VAL A 167 -10.48 -8.36 2.38
C VAL A 167 -11.94 -8.02 2.66
N GLU A 168 -12.31 -7.95 3.94
CA GLU A 168 -13.66 -7.56 4.37
C GLU A 168 -13.97 -6.09 4.02
N THR A 169 -12.98 -5.21 4.14
CA THR A 169 -13.14 -3.79 3.80
C THR A 169 -11.96 -3.33 2.96
N VAL A 170 -12.25 -2.77 1.78
CA VAL A 170 -11.26 -2.08 0.95
C VAL A 170 -11.23 -0.62 1.39
N THR A 171 -10.06 -0.09 1.73
CA THR A 171 -9.93 1.29 2.24
C THR A 171 -9.71 2.29 1.11
N ALA A 172 -9.97 3.58 1.38
CA ALA A 172 -9.59 4.68 0.50
C ALA A 172 -8.10 4.63 0.10
N GLN A 173 -7.22 4.28 1.05
CA GLN A 173 -5.79 4.16 0.81
C GLN A 173 -5.46 3.07 -0.23
N SER A 174 -6.15 1.93 -0.19
CA SER A 174 -5.97 0.85 -1.17
C SER A 174 -6.43 1.24 -2.58
N TRP A 175 -7.55 1.97 -2.69
CA TRP A 175 -7.97 2.56 -3.96
C TRP A 175 -6.96 3.57 -4.51
N SER A 176 -6.37 4.38 -3.64
CA SER A 176 -5.34 5.33 -4.06
C SER A 176 -4.07 4.63 -4.54
N LEU A 177 -3.70 3.48 -3.95
CA LEU A 177 -2.56 2.67 -4.39
C LEU A 177 -2.83 2.07 -5.77
N LEU A 178 -4.04 1.54 -5.99
CA LEU A 178 -4.46 1.04 -7.30
C LEU A 178 -4.46 2.15 -8.35
N GLY A 179 -4.94 3.35 -8.01
CA GLY A 179 -4.93 4.51 -8.89
C GLY A 179 -3.51 4.93 -9.30
N GLN A 180 -2.59 4.98 -8.35
CA GLN A 180 -1.16 5.22 -8.62
C GLN A 180 -0.57 4.16 -9.55
N ALA A 181 -0.85 2.88 -9.29
CA ALA A 181 -0.36 1.79 -10.12
C ALA A 181 -0.88 1.88 -11.57
N TYR A 182 -2.18 2.15 -11.74
CA TYR A 182 -2.76 2.36 -13.08
C TYR A 182 -2.18 3.58 -13.78
N PHE A 183 -1.91 4.66 -13.05
CA PHE A 183 -1.29 5.85 -13.63
C PHE A 183 0.10 5.54 -14.19
N GLN A 184 0.94 4.84 -13.41
CA GLN A 184 2.27 4.44 -13.86
C GLN A 184 2.23 3.46 -15.05
N GLN A 185 1.17 2.66 -15.17
CA GLN A 185 0.92 1.82 -16.33
C GLN A 185 0.36 2.59 -17.55
N GLY A 186 0.11 3.90 -17.44
CA GLY A 186 -0.52 4.71 -18.49
C GLY A 186 -2.02 4.48 -18.64
N ASN A 187 -2.67 3.73 -17.73
CA ASN A 187 -4.11 3.51 -17.76
C ASN A 187 -4.85 4.62 -17.02
N PHE A 188 -4.84 5.82 -17.61
CA PHE A 188 -5.35 7.03 -16.97
C PHE A 188 -6.85 6.99 -16.66
N ARG A 189 -7.65 6.24 -17.45
CA ARG A 189 -9.08 6.06 -17.16
C ARG A 189 -9.31 5.30 -15.87
N LYS A 190 -8.62 4.16 -15.68
CA LYS A 190 -8.72 3.39 -14.45
C LYS A 190 -8.08 4.13 -13.28
N ALA A 191 -6.95 4.81 -13.50
CA ALA A 191 -6.33 5.65 -12.50
C ALA A 191 -7.30 6.73 -11.98
N MET A 192 -7.91 7.49 -12.88
CA MET A 192 -8.90 8.52 -12.55
C MET A 192 -10.07 7.94 -11.74
N SER A 193 -10.62 6.79 -12.17
CA SER A 193 -11.71 6.11 -11.49
C SER A 193 -11.33 5.70 -10.06
N SER A 194 -10.19 5.01 -9.90
CA SER A 194 -9.69 4.58 -8.58
C SER A 194 -9.40 5.76 -7.65
N MET A 195 -8.87 6.86 -8.18
CA MET A 195 -8.62 8.07 -7.37
C MET A 195 -9.91 8.76 -6.93
N LYS A 196 -10.93 8.82 -7.79
CA LYS A 196 -12.26 9.34 -7.40
C LYS A 196 -12.89 8.48 -6.30
N THR A 197 -12.80 7.16 -6.40
CA THR A 197 -13.27 6.25 -5.33
C THR A 197 -12.51 6.48 -4.03
N ALA A 198 -11.18 6.62 -4.07
CA ALA A 198 -10.39 6.90 -2.87
C ALA A 198 -10.80 8.21 -2.18
N ILE A 199 -11.01 9.27 -2.95
CA ILE A 199 -11.43 10.58 -2.44
C ILE A 199 -12.84 10.49 -1.82
N SER A 200 -13.81 9.95 -2.57
CA SER A 200 -15.21 9.79 -2.10
C SER A 200 -15.27 9.01 -0.80
N MET A 201 -14.59 7.87 -0.73
CA MET A 201 -14.57 7.03 0.48
C MET A 201 -13.97 7.77 1.68
N SER A 202 -12.87 8.51 1.48
CA SER A 202 -12.27 9.29 2.56
C SER A 202 -13.23 10.38 3.05
N GLU A 203 -13.92 11.08 2.16
CA GLU A 203 -14.88 12.13 2.52
C GLU A 203 -16.10 11.55 3.24
N GLU A 204 -16.64 10.42 2.77
CA GLU A 204 -17.75 9.69 3.40
C GLU A 204 -17.39 9.19 4.81
N GLU A 205 -16.14 8.78 5.02
CA GLU A 205 -15.60 8.39 6.33
C GLU A 205 -15.26 9.61 7.22
N GLY A 206 -15.46 10.84 6.74
CA GLY A 206 -15.20 12.07 7.48
C GLY A 206 -13.73 12.48 7.53
N TYR A 207 -12.87 11.85 6.73
CA TYR A 207 -11.45 12.16 6.62
C TYR A 207 -11.18 13.10 5.45
N LYS A 208 -10.30 14.08 5.70
CA LYS A 208 -9.78 14.96 4.64
C LYS A 208 -8.92 14.14 3.65
N PRO A 209 -9.28 14.04 2.35
CA PRO A 209 -8.50 13.28 1.38
C PRO A 209 -7.11 13.88 1.17
N LYS A 210 -6.09 13.04 0.97
CA LYS A 210 -4.70 13.49 0.90
C LYS A 210 -4.44 14.38 -0.31
N GLU A 211 -3.61 15.41 -0.12
CA GLU A 211 -3.22 16.37 -1.17
C GLU A 211 -2.79 15.69 -2.48
N ASN A 212 -1.92 14.67 -2.37
CA ASN A 212 -1.39 13.96 -3.53
C ASN A 212 -2.46 13.22 -4.33
N TRP A 213 -3.62 12.92 -3.73
CA TRP A 213 -4.71 12.27 -4.44
C TRP A 213 -5.40 13.20 -5.44
N TYR A 214 -5.66 14.44 -5.03
CA TYR A 214 -6.16 15.49 -5.92
C TYR A 214 -5.16 15.84 -7.02
N VAL A 215 -3.86 15.92 -6.69
CA VAL A 215 -2.79 16.16 -7.67
C VAL A 215 -2.77 15.06 -8.73
N LEU A 216 -2.84 13.79 -8.32
CA LEU A 216 -2.85 12.67 -9.26
C LEU A 216 -4.14 12.64 -10.09
N LEU A 217 -5.28 13.01 -9.50
CA LEU A 217 -6.55 13.12 -10.22
C LEU A 217 -6.48 14.20 -11.30
N ALA A 218 -5.93 15.39 -10.99
CA ALA A 218 -5.71 16.46 -11.96
C ALA A 218 -4.76 16.03 -13.08
N ALA A 219 -3.71 15.26 -12.76
CA ALA A 219 -2.81 14.66 -13.75
C ALA A 219 -3.53 13.67 -14.66
N CYS A 220 -4.37 12.79 -14.13
CA CYS A 220 -5.18 11.89 -14.96
C CYS A 220 -6.09 12.66 -15.92
N ILE A 221 -6.68 13.77 -15.48
CA ILE A 221 -7.54 14.62 -16.32
C ILE A 221 -6.72 15.30 -17.44
N SER A 222 -5.50 15.76 -17.14
CA SER A 222 -4.58 16.30 -18.16
C SER A 222 -4.29 15.28 -19.25
N GLU A 223 -3.92 14.05 -18.87
CA GLU A 223 -3.61 12.97 -19.81
C GLU A 223 -4.84 12.60 -20.66
N LEU A 224 -6.02 12.62 -20.06
CA LEU A 224 -7.29 12.33 -20.75
C LEU A 224 -7.91 13.55 -21.44
N LYS A 225 -7.24 14.71 -21.49
CA LYS A 225 -7.81 15.97 -22.00
C LYS A 225 -8.38 15.84 -23.41
N LYS A 226 -7.69 15.12 -24.29
CA LYS A 226 -8.14 14.87 -25.68
C LYS A 226 -9.41 14.01 -25.73
N GLU A 227 -9.55 13.07 -24.82
CA GLU A 227 -10.68 12.14 -24.77
C GLU A 227 -11.91 12.74 -24.05
N ILE A 228 -11.68 13.53 -23.00
CA ILE A 228 -12.72 14.21 -22.21
C ILE A 228 -13.25 15.45 -22.93
N GLY A 229 -12.42 16.07 -23.78
CA GLY A 229 -12.65 17.38 -24.38
C GLY A 229 -12.02 18.49 -23.53
N GLU A 230 -11.34 19.42 -24.19
CA GLU A 230 -10.52 20.46 -23.57
C GLU A 230 -11.27 21.27 -22.51
N LYS A 231 -12.43 21.83 -22.87
CA LYS A 231 -13.25 22.63 -21.95
C LYS A 231 -13.67 21.82 -20.71
N LYS A 232 -14.08 20.56 -20.90
CA LYS A 232 -14.54 19.70 -19.78
C LYS A 232 -13.40 19.24 -18.89
N ALA A 233 -12.20 19.05 -19.45
CA ALA A 233 -11.00 18.77 -18.67
C ALA A 233 -10.62 19.99 -17.81
N LEU A 234 -10.63 21.20 -18.39
CA LEU A 234 -10.35 22.44 -17.66
C LEU A 234 -11.35 22.69 -16.53
N LEU A 235 -12.65 22.46 -16.75
CA LEU A 235 -13.65 22.58 -15.69
C LEU A 235 -13.40 21.60 -14.54
N GLN A 236 -13.10 20.33 -14.81
CA GLN A 236 -12.77 19.37 -13.75
C GLN A 236 -11.47 19.72 -13.02
N GLN A 237 -10.48 20.26 -13.72
CA GLN A 237 -9.24 20.73 -13.10
C GLN A 237 -9.48 21.95 -12.22
N LEU A 238 -10.37 22.85 -12.65
CA LEU A 238 -10.76 24.02 -11.88
C LEU A 238 -11.30 23.60 -10.51
N ASP A 239 -12.27 22.69 -10.47
CA ASP A 239 -12.86 22.18 -9.23
C ASP A 239 -11.78 21.61 -8.28
N ILE A 240 -10.82 20.87 -8.85
CA ILE A 240 -9.73 20.28 -8.08
C ILE A 240 -8.79 21.36 -7.53
N TYR A 241 -8.42 22.36 -8.34
CA TYR A 241 -7.53 23.42 -7.89
C TYR A 241 -8.18 24.34 -6.86
N GLU A 242 -9.50 24.59 -6.95
CA GLU A 242 -10.28 25.26 -5.91
C GLU A 242 -10.24 24.49 -4.58
N ILE A 243 -10.38 23.16 -4.61
CA ILE A 243 -10.21 22.32 -3.41
C ILE A 243 -8.78 22.42 -2.87
N LEU A 244 -7.77 22.33 -3.75
CA LEU A 244 -6.36 22.36 -3.35
C LEU A 244 -5.95 23.69 -2.73
N VAL A 245 -6.40 24.85 -3.24
CA VAL A 245 -6.08 26.14 -2.61
C VAL A 245 -6.74 26.30 -1.23
N ASN A 246 -7.94 25.73 -1.04
CA ASN A 246 -8.66 25.81 0.22
C ASN A 246 -8.12 24.84 1.29
N LEU A 247 -7.83 23.59 0.90
CA LEU A 247 -7.41 22.54 1.84
C LEU A 247 -5.89 22.45 2.02
N TYR A 248 -5.12 22.86 1.01
CA TYR A 248 -3.67 22.67 0.91
C TYR A 248 -2.98 23.89 0.27
N PRO A 249 -3.16 25.12 0.79
CA PRO A 249 -2.73 26.35 0.13
C PRO A 249 -1.22 26.35 -0.15
N LYS A 250 -0.86 26.28 -1.44
CA LYS A 250 0.51 26.41 -1.95
C LYS A 250 0.51 27.31 -3.16
N LYS A 251 1.56 28.13 -3.31
CA LYS A 251 1.75 29.05 -4.45
C LYS A 251 1.47 28.37 -5.81
N LEU A 252 1.90 27.11 -5.96
CA LEU A 252 1.66 26.32 -7.17
C LEU A 252 0.17 26.20 -7.52
N TYR A 253 -0.70 25.94 -6.54
CA TYR A 253 -2.13 25.74 -6.78
C TYR A 253 -2.85 27.03 -7.14
N PHE A 254 -2.44 28.16 -6.56
CA PHE A 254 -2.95 29.47 -6.99
C PHE A 254 -2.57 29.76 -8.46
N ILE A 255 -1.33 29.46 -8.85
CA ILE A 255 -0.89 29.61 -10.25
C ILE A 255 -1.68 28.69 -11.18
N GLN A 256 -1.88 27.42 -10.80
CA GLN A 256 -2.65 26.46 -11.59
C GLN A 256 -4.13 26.86 -11.70
N LEU A 257 -4.72 27.37 -10.61
CA LEU A 257 -6.08 27.88 -10.57
C LEU A 257 -6.25 29.07 -11.51
N GLY A 258 -5.41 30.11 -11.36
CA GLY A 258 -5.44 31.29 -12.22
C GLY A 258 -5.19 30.98 -13.70
N GLY A 259 -4.25 30.07 -13.98
CA GLY A 259 -4.01 29.59 -15.34
C GLY A 259 -5.21 28.84 -15.94
N THR A 260 -5.93 28.07 -15.14
CA THR A 260 -7.15 27.36 -15.56
C THR A 260 -8.29 28.34 -15.82
N TYR A 261 -8.49 29.32 -14.96
CA TYR A 261 -9.47 30.40 -15.17
C TYR A 261 -9.18 31.19 -16.45
N GLY A 262 -7.92 31.55 -16.72
CA GLY A 262 -7.55 32.24 -17.95
C GLY A 262 -7.82 31.42 -19.22
N GLN A 263 -7.52 30.11 -19.21
CA GLN A 263 -7.86 29.24 -20.35
C GLN A 263 -9.38 29.10 -20.57
N LEU A 264 -10.19 29.35 -19.53
CA LEU A 264 -11.65 29.34 -19.60
C LEU A 264 -12.25 30.72 -19.93
N GLY A 265 -11.43 31.78 -20.11
CA GLY A 265 -11.92 33.16 -20.28
C GLY A 265 -12.63 33.71 -19.04
N ARG A 266 -12.25 33.21 -17.86
CA ARG A 266 -12.80 33.54 -16.54
C ARG A 266 -11.76 34.25 -15.66
N GLU A 267 -10.90 35.06 -16.26
CA GLU A 267 -9.78 35.72 -15.56
C GLU A 267 -10.24 36.54 -14.36
N LYS A 268 -11.43 37.14 -14.43
CA LYS A 268 -12.02 37.96 -13.36
C LYS A 268 -12.30 37.16 -12.10
N ASP A 269 -12.58 35.86 -12.20
CA ASP A 269 -12.91 35.02 -11.05
C ASP A 269 -11.68 34.75 -10.16
N TYR A 270 -10.48 34.89 -10.73
CA TYR A 270 -9.21 34.75 -10.01
C TYR A 270 -8.62 36.09 -9.54
N MET A 271 -9.06 37.21 -10.13
CA MET A 271 -8.62 38.54 -9.73
C MET A 271 -9.41 38.97 -8.50
N ILE A 272 -8.80 38.83 -7.33
CA ILE A 272 -9.31 39.44 -6.10
C ILE A 272 -9.41 40.95 -6.35
N THR A 273 -10.63 41.48 -6.42
CA THR A 273 -10.93 42.90 -6.12
C THR A 273 -11.08 43.07 -4.63
#